data_AF-A0A357JJ55-F1
#
_entry.id   AF-A0A357JJ55-F1
#
_cell.length_a   1.000
_cell.length_b   1.000
_cell.length_c   1.000
_cell.angle_alpha   90.00
_cell.angle_beta   90.00
_cell.angle_gamma   90.00
#
_symmetry.space_group_name_H-M   'P 1'
#
loop_
_entity.id
_entity.type
_entity.pdbx_description
1 polymer ?
#
loop_
_entity_poly.entity_id
_entity_poly.type
_entity_poly.pdbx_seq_one_letter_code
_entity_poly.pdbx_strand_id
1 'polypeptide(L)'
;RVGIDLYNPVYTLIDNNRKGLELVGDFRISKKLFIAAELGYLENTTNEDFINFTTNGQYIKAGVDYNAYENWLDMENMIYVGFRYGFSNFSQTLNTFTVNNDYFFHSLEKIETGQKFDGLNAHWAEFILGIKAEVFNNLYLGFSFSGKKMI
;
A
#
# COMPACT_ATOMS: atom_id res chain seq x y z
N ARG A 1 11.10 12.64 -9.98
CA ARG A 1 10.65 11.62 -10.95
C ARG A 1 9.20 11.28 -10.66
N VAL A 2 8.48 10.73 -11.64
CA VAL A 2 7.09 10.25 -11.48
C VAL A 2 7.03 8.81 -12.00
N GLY A 3 6.24 7.96 -11.36
CA GLY A 3 6.14 6.55 -11.71
C GLY A 3 4.88 5.90 -11.16
N ILE A 4 4.81 4.58 -11.33
CA ILE A 4 3.71 3.73 -10.90
C ILE A 4 4.30 2.56 -10.12
N ASP A 5 3.71 2.22 -8.98
CA ASP A 5 4.00 0.95 -8.30
C ASP A 5 3.21 -0.18 -8.97
N LEU A 6 3.92 -1.18 -9.47
CA LEU A 6 3.35 -2.32 -10.17
C LEU A 6 2.90 -3.45 -9.24
N TYR A 7 3.14 -3.35 -7.92
CA TYR A 7 2.78 -4.38 -6.95
C TYR A 7 1.29 -4.73 -7.00
N ASN A 8 0.39 -3.75 -6.83
CA ASN A 8 -1.05 -4.03 -6.81
C ASN A 8 -1.58 -4.53 -8.17
N PRO A 9 -1.25 -3.91 -9.33
CA PRO A 9 -1.66 -4.44 -10.63
C PRO A 9 -1.18 -5.87 -10.90
N VAL A 10 0.07 -6.19 -10.56
CA VAL A 10 0.62 -7.55 -10.74
C VAL A 10 -0.03 -8.53 -9.77
N TYR A 11 -0.24 -8.15 -8.51
CA TYR A 11 -0.88 -9.01 -7.52
C TYR A 11 -2.33 -9.34 -7.86
N THR A 12 -3.05 -8.40 -8.50
CA THR A 12 -4.43 -8.61 -8.98
C THR A 12 -4.52 -9.81 -9.95
N LEU A 13 -3.46 -10.12 -10.70
CA LEU A 13 -3.41 -11.26 -11.61
C LEU A 13 -3.33 -12.61 -10.88
N ILE A 14 -2.88 -12.60 -9.63
CA ILE A 14 -2.74 -13.77 -8.76
C ILE A 14 -3.98 -13.91 -7.88
N ASP A 15 -4.48 -12.80 -7.33
CA ASP A 15 -5.64 -12.75 -6.45
C ASP A 15 -6.64 -11.67 -6.89
N ASN A 16 -7.76 -12.11 -7.44
CA ASN A 16 -8.83 -11.24 -7.92
C ASN A 16 -9.55 -10.46 -6.80
N ASN A 17 -9.32 -10.82 -5.54
CA ASN A 17 -9.91 -10.12 -4.39
C ASN A 17 -9.19 -8.82 -4.03
N ARG A 18 -8.03 -8.55 -4.65
CA ARG A 18 -7.26 -7.34 -4.44
C ARG A 18 -7.09 -6.58 -5.74
N LYS A 19 -7.51 -5.32 -5.76
CA LYS A 19 -7.35 -4.41 -6.90
C LYS A 19 -6.84 -3.07 -6.41
N GLY A 20 -5.83 -2.53 -7.09
CA GLY A 20 -5.30 -1.24 -6.70
C GLY A 20 -4.29 -0.70 -7.70
N LEU A 21 -4.03 0.59 -7.57
CA LEU A 21 -2.99 1.30 -8.29
C LEU A 21 -2.35 2.30 -7.33
N GLU A 22 -1.06 2.50 -7.47
CA GLU A 22 -0.34 3.53 -6.72
C GLU A 22 0.55 4.31 -7.68
N LEU A 23 0.39 5.64 -7.65
CA LEU A 23 1.25 6.60 -8.31
C LEU A 23 2.31 7.05 -7.31
N VAL A 24 3.55 7.08 -7.77
CA VAL A 24 4.69 7.47 -6.94
C VAL A 24 5.39 8.68 -7.55
N GLY A 25 5.81 9.61 -6.71
CA GLY A 25 6.52 10.80 -7.11
C GLY A 25 7.64 11.10 -6.14
N ASP A 26 8.79 11.53 -6.67
CA ASP A 26 9.89 12.04 -5.88
C ASP A 26 10.46 13.33 -6.49
N PHE A 27 11.08 14.16 -5.66
CA PHE A 27 11.77 15.36 -6.10
C PHE A 27 13.07 15.53 -5.32
N ARG A 28 14.17 15.72 -6.06
CA ARG A 28 15.51 15.89 -5.50
C ARG A 28 15.65 17.30 -4.92
N ILE A 29 15.85 17.40 -3.61
CA ILE A 29 16.10 18.68 -2.93
C ILE A 29 17.61 18.92 -2.78
N SER A 30 18.37 17.86 -2.53
CA SER A 30 19.84 17.91 -2.47
C SER A 30 20.46 16.68 -3.11
N LYS A 31 21.79 16.62 -3.20
CA LYS A 31 22.50 15.46 -3.79
C LYS A 31 22.08 14.12 -3.20
N LYS A 32 21.71 14.09 -1.90
CA LYS A 32 21.33 12.87 -1.18
C LYS A 32 19.90 12.87 -0.66
N LEU A 33 19.18 13.99 -0.70
CA LEU A 33 17.84 14.09 -0.10
C LEU A 33 16.77 14.30 -1.17
N PHE A 34 15.72 13.48 -1.09
CA PHE A 34 14.54 13.56 -1.92
C PHE A 34 13.31 13.71 -1.03
N ILE A 35 12.35 14.54 -1.44
CA ILE A 35 10.98 14.42 -0.95
C ILE A 35 10.24 13.46 -1.85
N ALA A 36 9.27 12.76 -1.28
CA ALA A 36 8.47 11.82 -2.02
C ALA A 36 7.02 11.83 -1.53
N ALA A 37 6.13 11.59 -2.48
CA ALA A 37 4.70 11.54 -2.29
C ALA A 37 4.12 10.41 -3.13
N GLU A 38 3.14 9.71 -2.57
CA GLU A 38 2.52 8.55 -3.20
C GLU A 38 1.01 8.67 -3.02
N LEU A 39 0.27 8.36 -4.07
CA LEU A 39 -1.19 8.41 -4.09
C LEU A 39 -1.70 7.10 -4.65
N GLY A 40 -2.55 6.41 -3.90
CA GLY A 40 -3.09 5.14 -4.36
C GLY A 40 -4.53 4.93 -3.95
N TYR A 41 -5.13 3.94 -4.61
CA TYR A 41 -6.40 3.37 -4.20
C TYR A 41 -6.22 1.87 -4.04
N LEU A 42 -7.04 1.30 -3.16
CA LEU A 42 -7.05 -0.12 -2.90
C LEU A 42 -8.47 -0.58 -2.58
N GLU A 43 -8.90 -1.62 -3.29
CA GLU A 43 -10.05 -2.45 -2.96
C GLU A 43 -9.53 -3.84 -2.61
N ASN A 44 -9.88 -4.34 -1.42
CA ASN A 44 -9.42 -5.63 -0.93
C ASN A 44 -10.55 -6.35 -0.18
N THR A 45 -10.93 -7.53 -0.67
CA THR A 45 -11.86 -8.43 0.03
C THR A 45 -11.06 -9.41 0.86
N THR A 46 -11.23 -9.35 2.18
CA THR A 46 -10.60 -10.26 3.14
C THR A 46 -11.60 -11.31 3.56
N ASN A 47 -11.22 -12.58 3.44
CA ASN A 47 -12.04 -13.72 3.79
C ASN A 47 -11.38 -14.48 4.95
N GLU A 48 -11.86 -14.23 6.16
CA GLU A 48 -11.46 -14.94 7.37
C GLU A 48 -12.50 -16.02 7.72
N ASP A 49 -12.17 -16.90 8.66
CA ASP A 49 -13.03 -18.04 9.04
C ASP A 49 -14.45 -17.63 9.45
N PHE A 50 -14.58 -16.51 10.17
CA PHE A 50 -15.85 -16.05 10.74
C PHE A 50 -16.35 -14.71 10.19
N ILE A 51 -15.56 -14.05 9.34
CA ILE A 51 -15.89 -12.71 8.83
C ILE A 51 -15.37 -12.53 7.40
N ASN A 52 -16.21 -11.99 6.54
CA ASN A 52 -15.84 -11.57 5.20
C ASN A 52 -16.16 -10.08 5.05
N PHE A 53 -15.15 -9.29 4.69
CA PHE A 53 -15.33 -7.86 4.51
C PHE A 53 -14.53 -7.34 3.32
N THR A 54 -15.08 -6.32 2.66
CA THR A 54 -14.41 -5.60 1.57
C THR A 54 -14.05 -4.21 2.05
N THR A 55 -12.75 -3.89 2.01
CA THR A 55 -12.24 -2.54 2.26
C THR A 55 -12.01 -1.86 0.92
N ASN A 56 -12.57 -0.67 0.73
CA ASN A 56 -12.35 0.15 -0.46
C ASN A 56 -12.01 1.58 -0.02
N GLY A 57 -10.84 2.07 -0.43
CA GLY A 57 -10.43 3.42 -0.11
C GLY A 57 -9.24 3.91 -0.89
N GLN A 58 -8.93 5.17 -0.63
CA GLN A 58 -7.79 5.88 -1.18
C GLN A 58 -6.83 6.29 -0.07
N TYR A 59 -5.57 6.47 -0.44
CA TYR A 59 -4.56 6.94 0.49
C TYR A 59 -3.57 7.86 -0.19
N ILE A 60 -2.98 8.71 0.65
CA ILE A 60 -1.85 9.54 0.32
C ILE A 60 -0.74 9.25 1.33
N LYS A 61 0.49 9.16 0.84
CA LYS A 61 1.71 9.08 1.64
C LYS A 61 2.61 10.24 1.27
N ALA A 62 3.30 10.81 2.25
CA ALA A 62 4.31 11.83 2.01
C ALA A 62 5.50 11.62 2.95
N GLY A 63 6.70 11.97 2.49
CA GLY A 63 7.89 11.92 3.33
C GLY A 63 9.18 12.17 2.55
N VAL A 64 10.26 11.52 3.00
CA VAL A 64 11.61 11.78 2.51
C VAL A 64 12.37 10.49 2.26
N ASP A 65 13.27 10.52 1.28
CA ASP A 65 14.24 9.47 0.99
C ASP A 65 15.66 10.03 1.05
N TYR A 66 16.55 9.31 1.73
CA TYR A 66 17.98 9.59 1.80
C TYR A 66 18.74 8.57 0.95
N ASN A 67 19.43 9.05 -0.09
CA ASN A 67 20.31 8.26 -0.93
C ASN A 67 21.65 8.02 -0.22
N ALA A 68 21.90 6.78 0.18
CA ALA A 68 23.16 6.34 0.76
C ALA A 68 24.19 5.94 -0.32
N TYR A 69 23.78 5.81 -1.59
CA TYR A 69 24.66 5.45 -2.68
C TYR A 69 25.39 6.67 -3.25
N GLU A 70 26.70 6.53 -3.47
CA GLU A 70 27.49 7.53 -4.18
C GLU A 70 27.52 7.15 -5.65
N ASN A 71 26.86 7.95 -6.49
CA ASN A 71 26.84 7.71 -7.93
C ASN A 71 28.21 8.02 -8.54
N TRP A 72 28.69 7.13 -9.41
CA TRP A 72 29.85 7.39 -10.27
C TRP A 72 29.37 7.90 -11.63
N LEU A 73 30.03 8.93 -12.16
CA LEU A 73 29.69 9.55 -13.45
C LEU A 73 28.23 10.06 -13.49
N ASP A 74 27.57 10.05 -14.66
CA ASP A 74 26.20 10.52 -14.89
C ASP A 74 25.11 9.52 -14.47
N MET A 75 25.42 8.52 -13.63
CA MET A 75 24.42 7.55 -13.17
C MET A 75 23.49 8.13 -12.11
N GLU A 76 22.19 7.86 -12.19
CA GLU A 76 21.20 8.28 -11.19
C GLU A 76 20.64 7.12 -10.34
N ASN A 77 21.49 6.15 -10.02
CA ASN A 77 21.12 5.02 -9.16
C ASN A 77 20.95 5.47 -7.70
N MET A 78 20.16 4.70 -6.95
CA MET A 78 19.95 4.96 -5.53
C MET A 78 19.89 3.65 -4.75
N ILE A 79 20.57 3.65 -3.61
CA ILE A 79 20.28 2.77 -2.49
C ILE A 79 19.83 3.71 -1.39
N TYR A 80 18.57 3.60 -0.97
CA TYR A 80 17.95 4.62 -0.15
C TYR A 80 17.24 4.04 1.08
N VAL A 81 17.24 4.86 2.12
CA VAL A 81 16.39 4.69 3.30
C VAL A 81 15.38 5.83 3.32
N GLY A 82 14.15 5.55 3.69
CA GLY A 82 13.07 6.52 3.61
C GLY A 82 12.12 6.44 4.78
N PHE A 83 11.40 7.54 4.99
CA PHE A 83 10.28 7.62 5.90
C PHE A 83 9.06 8.15 5.17
N ARG A 84 7.88 7.60 5.47
CA ARG A 84 6.58 8.12 5.01
C ARG A 84 5.62 8.26 6.18
N TYR A 85 4.75 9.24 6.05
CA TYR A 85 3.52 9.33 6.81
C TYR A 85 2.35 9.13 5.85
N GLY A 86 1.49 8.18 6.16
CA GLY A 86 0.32 7.81 5.37
C GLY A 86 -0.98 8.26 6.01
N PHE A 87 -1.92 8.66 5.17
CA PHE A 87 -3.31 8.91 5.52
C PHE A 87 -4.22 8.22 4.52
N SER A 88 -5.28 7.58 5.01
CA SER A 88 -6.29 6.95 4.18
C SER A 88 -7.69 7.34 4.64
N ASN A 89 -8.57 7.51 3.65
CA ASN A 89 -10.01 7.55 3.82
C ASN A 89 -10.61 6.34 3.09
N PHE A 90 -11.43 5.56 3.78
CA PHE A 90 -11.95 4.31 3.26
C PHE A 90 -13.33 3.98 3.79
N SER A 91 -13.94 3.01 3.14
CA SER A 91 -15.17 2.35 3.56
C SER A 91 -14.92 0.86 3.75
N GLN A 92 -15.69 0.25 4.63
CA GLN A 92 -15.65 -1.18 4.87
C GLN A 92 -17.06 -1.74 4.72
N THR A 93 -17.26 -2.68 3.80
CA THR A 93 -18.50 -3.43 3.64
C THR A 93 -18.34 -4.75 4.35
N LEU A 94 -19.16 -5.01 5.36
CA LEU A 94 -19.28 -6.33 5.96
C LEU A 94 -20.14 -7.18 5.01
N ASN A 95 -19.54 -8.18 4.38
CA ASN A 95 -20.24 -9.02 3.42
C ASN A 95 -20.98 -10.13 4.16
N THR A 96 -20.24 -10.91 4.96
CA THR A 96 -20.81 -11.97 5.79
C THR A 96 -20.12 -12.04 7.15
N PHE A 97 -20.83 -12.53 8.15
CA PHE A 97 -20.26 -12.91 9.43
C PHE A 97 -20.93 -14.17 9.96
N THR A 98 -20.23 -14.89 10.83
CA THR A 98 -20.75 -16.08 11.49
C THR A 98 -20.82 -15.82 12.98
N VAL A 99 -22.01 -16.01 13.57
CA VAL A 99 -22.16 -16.01 15.02
C VAL A 99 -21.86 -17.41 15.53
N ASN A 100 -20.86 -17.53 16.41
CA ASN A 100 -20.61 -18.77 17.13
C ASN A 100 -21.67 -18.93 18.23
N ASN A 101 -22.87 -19.36 17.84
CA ASN A 101 -23.97 -19.60 18.75
C ASN A 101 -24.20 -21.11 18.87
N ASP A 102 -23.87 -21.62 20.06
CA ASP A 102 -24.29 -22.89 20.66
C ASP A 102 -23.36 -24.11 20.56
N TYR A 103 -23.12 -24.70 21.74
CA TYR A 103 -22.37 -25.94 21.98
C TYR A 103 -23.12 -27.19 21.47
N PHE A 104 -24.40 -27.05 21.11
CA PHE A 104 -25.29 -28.17 20.77
C PHE A 104 -25.67 -28.27 19.28
N PHE A 105 -25.41 -27.25 18.46
CA PHE A 105 -25.73 -27.27 17.02
C PHE A 105 -24.47 -27.06 16.17
N HIS A 106 -24.10 -28.07 15.39
CA HIS A 106 -22.87 -28.09 14.58
C HIS A 106 -22.88 -27.19 13.33
N SER A 107 -23.90 -26.35 13.13
CA SER A 107 -23.99 -25.48 11.95
C SER A 107 -23.71 -24.03 12.32
N LEU A 108 -22.50 -23.58 12.01
CA LEU A 108 -22.15 -22.17 11.94
C LEU A 108 -22.94 -21.52 10.80
N GLU A 109 -23.99 -20.77 11.14
CA GLU A 109 -24.78 -20.03 10.14
C GLU A 109 -24.01 -18.78 9.68
N LYS A 110 -23.83 -18.63 8.37
CA LYS A 110 -23.28 -17.42 7.75
C LYS A 110 -24.41 -16.44 7.48
N ILE A 111 -24.34 -15.28 8.12
CA ILE A 111 -25.30 -14.19 7.96
C ILE A 111 -24.75 -13.22 6.92
N GLU A 112 -25.50 -13.03 5.83
CA GLU A 112 -25.24 -11.98 4.86
C GLU A 112 -25.79 -10.66 5.37
N THR A 113 -25.00 -9.58 5.29
CA THR A 113 -25.41 -8.27 5.81
C THR A 113 -25.29 -7.19 4.75
N GLY A 114 -24.18 -7.12 4.02
CA GLY A 114 -23.92 -6.03 3.08
C GLY A 114 -23.84 -4.65 3.74
N GLN A 115 -23.73 -4.60 5.08
CA GLN A 115 -23.67 -3.35 5.82
C GLN A 115 -22.37 -2.61 5.51
N LYS A 116 -22.52 -1.36 5.09
CA LYS A 116 -21.40 -0.48 4.75
C LYS A 116 -21.11 0.51 5.87
N PHE A 117 -19.85 0.58 6.26
CA PHE A 117 -19.29 1.55 7.20
C PHE A 117 -18.46 2.55 6.42
N ASP A 118 -18.96 3.78 6.30
CA ASP A 118 -18.33 4.87 5.53
C ASP A 118 -17.63 5.87 6.45
N GLY A 119 -16.72 6.67 5.86
CA GLY A 119 -16.04 7.76 6.56
C GLY A 119 -14.96 7.30 7.53
N LEU A 120 -14.45 6.07 7.38
CA LEU A 120 -13.34 5.55 8.17
C LEU A 120 -12.03 6.21 7.72
N ASN A 121 -11.17 6.49 8.69
CA ASN A 121 -9.86 7.09 8.45
C ASN A 121 -8.77 6.31 9.18
N ALA A 122 -7.58 6.27 8.59
CA ALA A 122 -6.42 5.63 9.15
C ALA A 122 -5.16 6.45 8.89
N HIS A 123 -4.24 6.44 9.85
CA HIS A 123 -2.93 7.04 9.73
C HIS A 123 -1.86 6.02 10.11
N TRP A 124 -0.70 6.11 9.48
CA TRP A 124 0.42 5.23 9.79
C TRP A 124 1.75 5.88 9.43
N ALA A 125 2.82 5.35 10.00
CA ALA A 125 4.18 5.64 9.56
C ALA A 125 4.77 4.45 8.82
N GLU A 126 5.61 4.71 7.82
CA GLU A 126 6.40 3.71 7.12
C GLU A 126 7.88 4.03 7.20
N PHE A 127 8.67 2.99 7.38
CA PHE A 127 10.11 2.99 7.11
C PHE A 127 10.37 2.20 5.83
N ILE A 128 11.18 2.77 4.93
CA ILE A 128 11.42 2.24 3.59
C ILE A 128 12.91 1.94 3.41
N LEU A 129 13.20 0.79 2.83
CA LEU A 129 14.50 0.44 2.28
C LEU A 129 14.32 0.15 0.80
N GLY A 130 15.09 0.78 -0.08
CA GLY A 130 14.90 0.55 -1.51
C GLY A 130 16.14 0.73 -2.34
N ILE A 131 16.07 0.17 -3.55
CA ILE A 131 17.05 0.32 -4.61
C ILE A 131 16.35 0.82 -5.86
N LYS A 132 17.01 1.70 -6.61
CA LYS A 132 16.53 2.23 -7.89
C LYS A 132 17.71 2.28 -8.85
N ALA A 133 17.52 1.71 -10.03
CA ALA A 133 18.51 1.67 -11.09
C ALA A 133 17.95 2.32 -12.35
N GLU A 134 18.77 3.12 -13.03
CA GLU A 134 18.48 3.61 -14.36
C GLU A 134 18.68 2.47 -15.37
N VAL A 135 17.64 2.15 -16.14
CA VAL A 135 17.68 1.07 -17.14
C VAL A 135 17.76 1.60 -18.57
N PHE A 136 17.20 2.78 -18.80
CA PHE A 136 17.33 3.58 -20.01
C PHE A 136 17.35 5.05 -19.60
N ASN A 137 17.79 5.95 -20.50
CA ASN A 137 17.81 7.39 -20.22
C ASN A 137 16.45 7.86 -19.67
N ASN A 138 16.47 8.36 -18.44
CA ASN A 138 15.30 8.87 -17.71
C ASN A 138 14.24 7.82 -17.35
N LEU A 139 14.54 6.52 -17.50
CA LEU A 139 13.67 5.41 -17.09
C LEU A 139 14.33 4.61 -15.98
N TYR A 140 13.63 4.53 -14.86
CA TYR A 140 14.11 3.91 -13.64
C TYR A 140 13.25 2.72 -13.26
N LEU A 141 13.90 1.63 -12.85
CA LEU A 141 13.26 0.51 -12.19
C LEU A 141 13.82 0.36 -10.79
N GLY A 142 13.00 -0.09 -9.86
CA GLY A 142 13.42 -0.20 -8.47
C GLY A 142 12.59 -1.20 -7.71
N PHE A 143 13.15 -1.62 -6.58
CA PHE A 143 12.50 -2.46 -5.60
C PHE A 143 12.58 -1.77 -4.25
N SER A 144 11.51 -1.86 -3.48
CA SER A 144 11.51 -1.33 -2.12
C SER A 144 10.78 -2.27 -1.18
N PHE A 145 11.19 -2.20 0.07
CA PHE A 145 10.56 -2.85 1.20
C PHE A 145 10.08 -1.77 2.16
N SER A 146 8.83 -1.89 2.62
CA SER A 146 8.25 -0.96 3.59
C SER A 146 7.78 -1.70 4.84
N GLY A 147 8.25 -1.25 5.99
CA GLY A 147 7.71 -1.63 7.30
C GLY A 147 6.72 -0.58 7.75
N LYS A 148 5.47 -0.98 8.06
CA LYS A 148 4.37 -0.07 8.37
C LYS A 148 3.90 -0.24 9.80
N LYS A 149 3.53 0.86 10.46
CA LYS A 149 2.92 0.85 11.80
C LYS A 149 1.80 1.88 11.88
N MET A 150 0.61 1.41 12.24
CA MET A 150 -0.57 2.25 12.50
C MET A 150 -0.33 3.15 13.71
N ILE A 151 -0.88 4.37 13.66
CA ILE A 151 -0.77 5.40 14.71
C ILE A 151 -2.18 5.79 15.17
#